data_AF-A0A9W8CQ87-F1
#
_entry.id   AF-A0A9W8CQ87-F1
#
_cell.length_a   1.000
_cell.length_b   1.000
_cell.length_c   1.000
_cell.angle_alpha   90.00
_cell.angle_beta   90.00
_cell.angle_gamma   90.00
#
_symmetry.space_group_name_H-M   'P 1'
#
loop_
_entity.id
_entity.type
_entity.pdbx_description
1 polymer ?
#
loop_
_entity_poly.entity_id
_entity_poly.type
_entity_poly.pdbx_seq_one_letter_code
_entity_poly.pdbx_strand_id
1 'polypeptide(L)'
;MPQDNTHAEGDRKPIRIWVDGCFDMMHFGHANALRQARAMGDYLVVGVHSDAEIEKNKGPCVMNEDERYAAVAACKWADEVVKDAPYVTTLETLDEYNIDFVVHGDDITTAADGTDCYQLVKDAGRYQECKRTVGISTTELVGRMLLLTRDHHIRGTRAAGSPIQGVDREAVANFSQGSKPAGTLTGIAHYLSTSKKIVQFSSGREPRPGDRVVYVDGAFDLFHTGHIEFIRRARELGDYLL
;
A
#
# COMPACT_ATOMS: atom_id res chain seq x y z
N MET A 1 -9.99 54.49 -7.34
CA MET A 1 -9.58 53.48 -8.34
C MET A 1 -8.89 52.35 -7.59
N PRO A 2 -9.57 51.24 -7.27
CA PRO A 2 -8.89 50.05 -6.77
C PRO A 2 -8.22 49.36 -7.96
N GLN A 3 -6.93 49.06 -7.83
CA GLN A 3 -6.19 48.27 -8.79
C GLN A 3 -6.58 46.81 -8.63
N ASP A 4 -7.16 46.26 -9.68
CA ASP A 4 -7.53 44.87 -9.83
C ASP A 4 -6.24 44.07 -10.05
N ASN A 5 -5.78 43.36 -9.02
CA ASN A 5 -4.57 42.54 -9.09
C ASN A 5 -4.97 41.08 -9.31
N THR A 6 -5.48 40.79 -10.51
CA THR A 6 -5.70 39.42 -11.00
C THR A 6 -4.37 38.89 -11.53
N HIS A 7 -3.56 38.31 -10.65
CA HIS A 7 -2.50 37.42 -11.09
C HIS A 7 -3.15 36.19 -11.73
N ALA A 8 -3.07 36.09 -13.05
CA ALA A 8 -3.32 34.84 -13.76
C ALA A 8 -2.36 33.77 -13.21
N GLU A 9 -2.89 32.74 -12.54
CA GLU A 9 -2.15 31.53 -12.21
C GLU A 9 -1.68 30.91 -13.54
N GLY A 10 -0.41 31.15 -13.87
CA GLY A 10 0.22 30.63 -15.06
C GLY A 10 0.25 29.11 -15.05
N ASP A 11 0.03 28.54 -16.24
CA ASP A 11 0.01 27.11 -16.56
C ASP A 11 1.36 26.45 -16.22
N ARG A 12 1.60 26.13 -14.94
CA ARG A 12 2.84 25.45 -14.51
C ARG A 12 2.77 23.98 -14.91
N LYS A 13 3.88 23.44 -15.43
CA LYS A 13 4.01 22.01 -15.75
C LYS A 13 3.62 21.19 -14.50
N PRO A 14 2.70 20.20 -14.62
CA PRO A 14 2.37 19.30 -13.52
C PRO A 14 3.62 18.52 -13.06
N ILE A 15 3.82 18.44 -11.75
CA ILE A 15 4.89 17.67 -11.13
C ILE A 15 4.47 16.20 -11.11
N ARG A 16 5.19 15.36 -11.85
CA ARG A 16 4.94 13.92 -11.95
C ARG A 16 5.88 13.17 -11.01
N ILE A 17 5.30 12.28 -10.22
CA ILE A 17 6.01 11.52 -9.19
C ILE A 17 6.00 10.06 -9.57
N TRP A 18 7.10 9.38 -9.30
CA TRP A 18 7.22 7.93 -9.42
C TRP A 18 7.31 7.28 -8.05
N VAL A 19 6.55 6.21 -7.85
CA VAL A 19 6.75 5.26 -6.75
C VAL A 19 6.78 3.88 -7.38
N ASP A 20 7.74 3.06 -7.02
CA ASP A 20 7.78 1.66 -7.44
C ASP A 20 7.78 0.72 -6.25
N GLY A 21 7.42 -0.53 -6.51
CA GLY A 21 7.46 -1.56 -5.51
C GLY A 21 6.77 -2.86 -5.91
N CYS A 22 6.91 -3.83 -5.03
CA CYS A 22 6.25 -5.12 -5.13
C CYS A 22 4.73 -5.00 -4.84
N PHE A 23 4.35 -4.24 -3.81
CA PHE A 23 2.96 -4.09 -3.34
C PHE A 23 2.23 -5.42 -3.00
N ASP A 24 2.98 -6.47 -2.67
CA ASP A 24 2.42 -7.74 -2.22
C ASP A 24 1.65 -7.56 -0.89
N MET A 25 0.48 -8.22 -0.83
CA MET A 25 -0.53 -8.04 0.21
C MET A 25 -0.77 -6.56 0.56
N MET A 26 -1.15 -5.76 -0.46
CA MET A 26 -1.36 -4.33 -0.31
C MET A 26 -2.23 -3.99 0.92
N HIS A 27 -1.79 -2.99 1.69
CA HIS A 27 -2.37 -2.64 2.98
C HIS A 27 -2.29 -1.13 3.20
N PHE A 28 -2.90 -0.61 4.27
CA PHE A 28 -2.99 0.84 4.50
C PHE A 28 -1.62 1.54 4.61
N GLY A 29 -0.55 0.82 4.97
CA GLY A 29 0.82 1.31 4.91
C GLY A 29 1.26 1.73 3.49
N HIS A 30 1.03 0.87 2.49
CA HIS A 30 1.27 1.16 1.07
C HIS A 30 0.40 2.34 0.62
N ALA A 31 -0.89 2.31 0.96
CA ALA A 31 -1.81 3.38 0.59
C ALA A 31 -1.40 4.74 1.19
N ASN A 32 -0.89 4.79 2.43
CA ASN A 32 -0.36 6.02 3.03
C ASN A 32 0.95 6.48 2.38
N ALA A 33 1.81 5.57 1.91
CA ALA A 33 3.00 5.92 1.15
C ALA A 33 2.61 6.61 -0.17
N LEU A 34 1.67 6.01 -0.92
CA LEU A 34 1.12 6.61 -2.14
C LEU A 34 0.44 7.96 -1.87
N ARG A 35 -0.32 8.10 -0.76
CA ARG A 35 -0.89 9.38 -0.33
C ARG A 35 0.20 10.44 -0.07
N GLN A 36 1.28 10.07 0.61
CA GLN A 36 2.39 10.98 0.90
C GLN A 36 3.10 11.41 -0.39
N ALA A 37 3.41 10.46 -1.26
CA ALA A 37 4.00 10.73 -2.57
C ALA A 37 3.10 11.66 -3.40
N ARG A 38 1.81 11.32 -3.53
CA ARG A 38 0.84 12.13 -4.28
C ARG A 38 0.68 13.56 -3.75
N ALA A 39 0.97 13.80 -2.47
CA ALA A 39 0.93 15.13 -1.87
C ALA A 39 2.18 15.98 -2.16
N MET A 40 3.25 15.40 -2.71
CA MET A 40 4.49 16.09 -3.08
C MET A 40 4.45 16.67 -4.51
N GLY A 41 3.38 16.45 -5.25
CA GLY A 41 3.24 16.82 -6.66
C GLY A 41 1.81 16.66 -7.16
N ASP A 42 1.64 16.62 -8.48
CA ASP A 42 0.33 16.77 -9.12
C ASP A 42 -0.18 15.48 -9.78
N TYR A 43 0.70 14.52 -10.05
CA TYR A 43 0.33 13.26 -10.71
C TYR A 43 1.24 12.13 -10.23
N LEU A 44 0.68 11.01 -9.78
CA LEU A 44 1.42 9.87 -9.27
C LEU A 44 1.36 8.67 -10.22
N VAL A 45 2.51 8.32 -10.77
CA VAL A 45 2.75 7.09 -11.54
C VAL A 45 3.31 6.04 -10.58
N VAL A 46 2.71 4.85 -10.59
CA VAL A 46 3.11 3.73 -9.72
C VAL A 46 3.61 2.56 -10.55
N GLY A 47 4.91 2.29 -10.48
CA GLY A 47 5.54 1.11 -11.08
C GLY A 47 5.34 -0.12 -10.20
N VAL A 48 4.86 -1.21 -10.78
CA VAL A 48 4.68 -2.48 -10.06
C VAL A 48 5.54 -3.53 -10.75
N HIS A 49 6.47 -4.12 -10.00
CA HIS A 49 7.38 -5.14 -10.55
C HIS A 49 6.64 -6.41 -10.92
N SER A 50 7.11 -7.13 -11.94
CA SER A 50 6.64 -8.48 -12.28
C SER A 50 7.05 -9.51 -11.24
N ASP A 51 6.38 -10.67 -11.25
CA ASP A 51 6.74 -11.79 -10.36
C ASP A 51 8.18 -12.26 -10.61
N ALA A 52 8.62 -12.25 -11.87
CA ALA A 52 9.98 -12.62 -12.27
C ALA A 52 11.05 -11.67 -11.70
N GLU A 53 10.85 -10.36 -11.75
CA GLU A 53 11.78 -9.37 -11.20
C GLU A 53 11.87 -9.46 -9.67
N ILE A 54 10.75 -9.72 -8.99
CA ILE A 54 10.73 -9.84 -7.53
C ILE A 54 11.40 -11.14 -7.07
N GLU A 55 11.14 -12.26 -7.75
CA GLU A 55 11.76 -13.55 -7.43
C GLU A 55 13.28 -13.47 -7.54
N LYS A 56 13.80 -12.76 -8.53
CA LYS A 56 15.24 -12.54 -8.73
C LYS A 56 15.90 -11.74 -7.59
N ASN A 57 15.20 -10.81 -6.96
CA ASN A 57 15.79 -9.85 -6.02
C ASN A 57 15.45 -10.08 -4.54
N LYS A 58 14.27 -10.64 -4.23
CA LYS A 58 13.76 -10.72 -2.86
C LYS A 58 13.16 -12.08 -2.49
N GLY A 59 12.57 -12.77 -3.46
CA GLY A 59 11.84 -14.03 -3.25
C GLY A 59 10.37 -13.92 -3.65
N PRO A 60 9.63 -15.04 -3.71
CA PRO A 60 8.30 -15.08 -4.31
C PRO A 60 7.26 -14.26 -3.51
N CYS A 61 6.29 -13.72 -4.23
CA CYS A 61 5.13 -13.03 -3.65
C CYS A 61 4.03 -14.01 -3.25
N VAL A 62 3.16 -13.58 -2.32
CA VAL A 62 1.91 -14.30 -2.01
C VAL A 62 0.86 -14.05 -3.10
N MET A 63 0.71 -12.79 -3.51
CA MET A 63 -0.19 -12.37 -4.58
C MET A 63 0.55 -12.39 -5.93
N ASN A 64 -0.12 -12.82 -6.99
CA ASN A 64 0.44 -12.74 -8.34
C ASN A 64 0.48 -11.28 -8.84
N GLU A 65 1.24 -11.04 -9.91
CA GLU A 65 1.41 -9.68 -10.43
C GLU A 65 0.11 -8.99 -10.86
N ASP A 66 -0.86 -9.70 -11.45
CA ASP A 66 -2.14 -9.12 -11.84
C ASP A 66 -2.99 -8.69 -10.64
N GLU A 67 -2.97 -9.46 -9.56
CA GLU A 67 -3.59 -9.08 -8.29
C GLU A 67 -2.95 -7.83 -7.70
N ARG A 68 -1.61 -7.72 -7.77
CA ARG A 68 -0.86 -6.55 -7.30
C ARG A 68 -1.16 -5.32 -8.17
N TYR A 69 -1.22 -5.47 -9.49
CA TYR A 69 -1.62 -4.40 -10.41
C TYR A 69 -3.03 -3.87 -10.10
N ALA A 70 -4.00 -4.78 -9.92
CA ALA A 70 -5.38 -4.42 -9.62
C ALA A 70 -5.51 -3.73 -8.24
N ALA A 71 -4.77 -4.19 -7.24
CA ALA A 71 -4.76 -3.58 -5.92
C ALA A 71 -4.23 -2.14 -5.95
N VAL A 72 -3.12 -1.90 -6.64
CA VAL A 72 -2.52 -0.56 -6.79
C VAL A 72 -3.44 0.36 -7.59
N ALA A 73 -4.01 -0.11 -8.70
CA ALA A 73 -4.93 0.67 -9.54
C ALA A 73 -6.22 1.09 -8.81
N ALA A 74 -6.64 0.33 -7.80
CA ALA A 74 -7.79 0.69 -6.95
C ALA A 74 -7.46 1.74 -5.88
N CYS A 75 -6.19 2.05 -5.65
CA CYS A 75 -5.77 3.05 -4.68
C CYS A 75 -6.02 4.45 -5.24
N LYS A 76 -6.91 5.22 -4.60
CA LYS A 76 -7.36 6.55 -5.09
C LYS A 76 -6.28 7.62 -5.32
N TRP A 77 -5.05 7.38 -4.88
CA TRP A 77 -3.92 8.29 -5.08
C TRP A 77 -3.01 7.90 -6.24
N ALA A 78 -3.12 6.67 -6.74
CA ALA A 78 -2.42 6.22 -7.94
C ALA A 78 -3.19 6.72 -9.17
N ASP A 79 -2.58 7.62 -9.93
CA ASP A 79 -3.20 8.17 -11.15
C ASP A 79 -2.92 7.24 -12.36
N GLU A 80 -1.75 6.60 -12.38
CA GLU A 80 -1.31 5.69 -13.43
C GLU A 80 -0.55 4.50 -12.85
N VAL A 81 -0.76 3.30 -13.40
CA VAL A 81 -0.04 2.08 -12.98
C VAL A 81 0.77 1.55 -14.15
N VAL A 82 2.08 1.44 -13.95
CA VAL A 82 3.02 0.84 -14.91
C VAL A 82 3.29 -0.60 -14.48
N LYS A 83 2.93 -1.53 -15.35
CA LYS A 83 3.18 -2.97 -15.16
C LYS A 83 4.62 -3.30 -15.56
N ASP A 84 5.13 -4.41 -15.02
CA ASP A 84 6.48 -4.91 -15.27
C ASP A 84 7.58 -3.83 -15.09
N ALA A 85 7.43 -3.02 -14.05
CA ALA A 85 8.41 -1.98 -13.74
C ALA A 85 9.74 -2.63 -13.26
N PRO A 86 10.90 -2.11 -13.66
CA PRO A 86 12.19 -2.65 -13.23
C PRO A 86 12.35 -2.58 -11.71
N TYR A 87 13.07 -3.54 -11.12
CA TYR A 87 13.31 -3.55 -9.67
C TYR A 87 14.22 -2.40 -9.19
N VAL A 88 15.14 -1.96 -10.05
CA VAL A 88 16.05 -0.84 -9.80
C VAL A 88 15.59 0.33 -10.66
N THR A 89 15.24 1.44 -10.02
CA THR A 89 14.75 2.62 -10.73
C THR A 89 15.90 3.39 -11.35
N THR A 90 15.87 3.52 -12.66
CA THR A 90 16.92 4.19 -13.44
C THR A 90 16.44 5.55 -13.94
N LEU A 91 17.39 6.42 -14.31
CA LEU A 91 17.05 7.75 -14.86
C LEU A 91 16.30 7.62 -16.19
N GLU A 92 16.58 6.58 -16.98
CA GLU A 92 15.88 6.28 -18.23
C GLU A 92 14.41 6.00 -17.99
N THR A 93 14.06 5.20 -16.97
CA THR A 93 12.66 4.98 -16.57
C THR A 93 11.99 6.29 -16.19
N LEU A 94 12.67 7.14 -15.42
CA LEU A 94 12.10 8.44 -15.03
C LEU A 94 11.88 9.35 -16.24
N ASP A 95 12.79 9.34 -17.19
CA ASP A 95 12.69 10.17 -18.39
C ASP A 95 11.61 9.65 -19.35
N GLU A 96 11.46 8.33 -19.50
CA GLU A 96 10.41 7.68 -20.28
C GLU A 96 9.01 8.10 -19.82
N TYR A 97 8.76 8.08 -18.51
CA TYR A 97 7.46 8.46 -17.93
C TYR A 97 7.36 9.95 -17.57
N ASN A 98 8.36 10.76 -17.96
CA ASN A 98 8.45 12.21 -17.68
C ASN A 98 8.25 12.53 -16.19
N ILE A 99 8.94 11.80 -15.33
CA ILE A 99 8.89 11.90 -13.88
C ILE A 99 9.86 12.98 -13.40
N ASP A 100 9.46 13.84 -12.47
CA ASP A 100 10.36 14.83 -11.89
C ASP A 100 11.24 14.19 -10.80
N PHE A 101 10.66 13.38 -9.91
CA PHE A 101 11.40 12.64 -8.88
C PHE A 101 10.69 11.35 -8.41
N VAL A 102 11.47 10.46 -7.82
CA VAL A 102 11.04 9.23 -7.15
C VAL A 102 10.74 9.52 -5.69
N VAL A 103 9.69 8.90 -5.16
CA VAL A 103 9.42 8.84 -3.72
C VAL A 103 9.52 7.39 -3.25
N HIS A 104 10.33 7.15 -2.22
CA HIS A 104 10.42 5.84 -1.58
C HIS A 104 10.33 5.99 -0.05
N GLY A 105 10.12 4.88 0.66
CA GLY A 105 10.28 4.86 2.12
C GLY A 105 11.74 5.08 2.54
N ASP A 106 11.95 5.41 3.81
CA ASP A 106 13.26 5.61 4.44
C ASP A 106 14.00 4.28 4.75
N ASP A 107 13.56 3.17 4.15
CA ASP A 107 14.16 1.85 4.31
C ASP A 107 15.39 1.68 3.40
N ILE A 108 16.39 0.94 3.88
CA ILE A 108 17.55 0.55 3.06
C ILE A 108 17.05 -0.36 1.94
N THR A 109 17.28 0.05 0.70
CA THR A 109 16.86 -0.66 -0.51
C THR A 109 18.07 -1.09 -1.31
N THR A 110 18.39 -2.37 -1.22
CA THR A 110 19.50 -2.96 -1.96
C THR A 110 18.99 -3.90 -3.05
N ALA A 111 19.66 -3.87 -4.21
CA ALA A 111 19.52 -4.90 -5.23
C ALA A 111 20.18 -6.21 -4.77
N ALA A 112 20.02 -7.28 -5.56
CA ALA A 112 20.56 -8.61 -5.24
C ALA A 112 22.10 -8.62 -5.05
N ASP A 113 22.81 -7.67 -5.65
CA ASP A 113 24.26 -7.49 -5.52
C ASP A 113 24.68 -6.62 -4.31
N GLY A 114 23.72 -6.15 -3.52
CA GLY A 114 23.94 -5.31 -2.34
C GLY A 114 24.09 -3.81 -2.64
N THR A 115 23.94 -3.37 -3.89
CA THR A 115 24.00 -1.96 -4.27
C THR A 115 22.69 -1.23 -3.96
N ASP A 116 22.75 0.06 -3.63
CA ASP A 116 21.55 0.88 -3.38
C ASP A 116 20.75 1.07 -4.69
N CYS A 117 19.50 0.62 -4.70
CA CYS A 117 18.63 0.64 -5.88
C CYS A 117 18.38 2.05 -6.43
N TYR A 118 18.61 3.09 -5.63
CA TYR A 118 18.30 4.48 -6.01
C TYR A 118 19.55 5.36 -6.03
N GLN A 119 20.76 4.81 -5.97
CA GLN A 119 21.99 5.62 -5.93
C GLN A 119 22.05 6.63 -7.09
N LEU A 120 21.80 6.18 -8.33
CA LEU A 120 21.83 7.05 -9.51
C LEU A 120 20.76 8.15 -9.45
N VAL A 121 19.58 7.84 -8.91
CA VAL A 121 18.47 8.79 -8.76
C VAL A 121 18.76 9.81 -7.66
N LYS A 122 19.41 9.38 -6.56
CA LYS A 122 19.89 10.23 -5.48
C LYS A 122 20.97 11.19 -5.97
N ASP A 123 21.95 10.70 -6.72
CA ASP A 123 23.03 11.51 -7.28
C ASP A 123 22.51 12.58 -8.27
N ALA A 124 21.41 12.28 -8.97
CA ALA A 124 20.72 13.22 -9.85
C ALA A 124 19.82 14.22 -9.10
N GLY A 125 19.69 14.13 -7.78
CA GLY A 125 18.81 15.00 -6.98
C GLY A 125 17.31 14.76 -7.22
N ARG A 126 16.93 13.59 -7.76
CA ARG A 126 15.56 13.22 -8.13
C ARG A 126 14.96 12.17 -7.17
N TYR A 127 15.40 12.16 -5.92
CA TYR A 127 14.94 11.22 -4.88
C TYR A 127 14.36 11.97 -3.68
N GLN A 128 13.19 11.52 -3.21
CA GLN A 128 12.54 12.02 -2.00
C GLN A 128 12.07 10.86 -1.11
N GLU A 129 11.98 11.12 0.19
CA GLU A 129 11.58 10.12 1.18
C GLU A 129 10.19 10.40 1.74
N CYS A 130 9.43 9.33 1.97
CA CYS A 130 8.19 9.36 2.74
C CYS A 130 8.32 8.54 4.02
N LYS A 131 7.54 8.91 5.04
CA LYS A 131 7.65 8.24 6.34
C LYS A 131 6.94 6.89 6.30
N ARG A 132 7.63 5.86 6.79
CA ARG A 132 7.02 4.54 7.01
C ARG A 132 5.81 4.63 7.95
N THR A 133 4.77 3.88 7.62
CA THR A 133 3.53 3.86 8.42
C THR A 133 3.69 2.93 9.61
N VAL A 134 3.57 3.48 10.82
CA VAL A 134 3.70 2.71 12.07
C VAL A 134 2.52 1.74 12.28
N GLY A 135 2.84 0.52 12.73
CA GLY A 135 1.86 -0.50 13.13
C GLY A 135 1.30 -1.34 11.99
N ILE A 136 1.99 -1.37 10.84
CA ILE A 136 1.68 -2.27 9.73
C ILE A 136 2.91 -2.60 8.90
N SER A 137 3.01 -3.86 8.50
CA SER A 137 3.88 -4.35 7.43
C SER A 137 3.38 -5.70 6.95
N THR A 138 3.79 -6.13 5.76
CA THR A 138 3.55 -7.49 5.25
C THR A 138 4.02 -8.54 6.26
N THR A 139 5.22 -8.38 6.83
CA THR A 139 5.76 -9.29 7.87
C THR A 139 4.88 -9.33 9.11
N GLU A 140 4.37 -8.18 9.57
CA GLU A 140 3.45 -8.12 10.71
C GLU A 140 2.13 -8.83 10.41
N LEU A 141 1.57 -8.64 9.20
CA LEU A 141 0.34 -9.33 8.77
C LEU A 141 0.54 -10.85 8.70
N VAL A 142 1.64 -11.32 8.09
CA VAL A 142 1.99 -12.75 8.08
C VAL A 142 2.12 -13.28 9.51
N GLY A 143 2.79 -12.54 10.40
CA GLY A 143 2.91 -12.90 11.81
C GLY A 143 1.54 -13.08 12.49
N ARG A 144 0.59 -12.17 12.23
CA ARG A 144 -0.80 -12.29 12.73
C ARG A 144 -1.50 -13.53 12.17
N MET A 145 -1.37 -13.81 10.87
CA MET A 145 -1.97 -14.99 10.24
C MET A 145 -1.44 -16.28 10.87
N LEU A 146 -0.11 -16.40 11.03
CA LEU A 146 0.53 -17.56 11.65
C LEU A 146 0.07 -17.76 13.11
N LEU A 147 -0.21 -16.67 13.83
CA LEU A 147 -0.75 -16.73 15.20
C LEU A 147 -2.23 -17.12 15.25
N LEU A 148 -3.06 -16.66 14.31
CA LEU A 148 -4.49 -16.99 14.27
C LEU A 148 -4.74 -18.46 13.86
N THR A 149 -3.90 -19.02 12.99
CA THR A 149 -3.94 -20.45 12.63
C THR A 149 -3.60 -21.39 13.78
N ARG A 150 -3.21 -20.87 14.95
CA ARG A 150 -2.93 -21.67 16.14
C ARG A 150 -4.20 -22.28 16.76
N ASP A 151 -5.35 -21.61 16.69
CA ASP A 151 -6.57 -22.02 17.42
C ASP A 151 -7.89 -21.87 16.65
N HIS A 152 -7.93 -21.17 15.50
CA HIS A 152 -9.19 -20.84 14.83
C HIS A 152 -9.97 -22.05 14.24
N HIS A 153 -9.27 -23.14 13.88
CA HIS A 153 -9.90 -24.40 13.49
C HIS A 153 -9.95 -25.44 14.62
N ILE A 154 -9.37 -25.15 15.79
CA ILE A 154 -9.35 -26.04 16.95
C ILE A 154 -10.57 -25.75 17.84
N ARG A 155 -11.76 -25.70 17.23
CA ARG A 155 -13.04 -25.85 17.95
C ARG A 155 -13.59 -27.24 17.66
N GLY A 156 -12.92 -28.25 18.21
CA GLY A 156 -13.40 -29.63 18.21
C GLY A 156 -12.61 -30.58 17.33
N THR A 157 -11.38 -30.92 17.75
CA THR A 157 -10.77 -32.27 17.69
C THR A 157 -9.27 -32.13 17.95
N ARG A 158 -8.78 -32.78 19.01
CA ARG A 158 -7.35 -33.07 19.14
C ARG A 158 -7.01 -34.16 18.12
N ALA A 159 -6.88 -33.81 16.86
CA ALA A 159 -6.44 -34.73 15.82
C ALA A 159 -4.93 -34.55 15.59
N ALA A 160 -4.18 -35.63 15.82
CA ALA A 160 -2.78 -35.74 15.45
C ALA A 160 -2.60 -35.44 13.95
N GLY A 161 -1.61 -34.60 13.61
CA GLY A 161 -1.24 -34.32 12.21
C GLY A 161 -1.55 -32.90 11.71
N SER A 162 -1.30 -31.85 12.52
CA SER A 162 -1.28 -30.49 11.99
C SER A 162 -0.13 -30.34 10.97
N PRO A 163 -0.37 -29.83 9.75
CA PRO A 163 0.67 -29.63 8.73
C PRO A 163 1.73 -28.59 9.12
N ILE A 164 1.57 -27.93 10.26
CA ILE A 164 2.44 -26.87 10.79
C ILE A 164 3.45 -27.45 11.80
N GLN A 165 3.80 -28.74 11.72
CA GLN A 165 4.71 -29.42 12.67
C GLN A 165 6.16 -28.88 12.63
N GLY A 166 6.55 -28.12 11.59
CA GLY A 166 7.91 -27.59 11.41
C GLY A 166 8.11 -26.12 11.80
N VAL A 167 7.08 -25.41 12.28
CA VAL A 167 7.22 -23.98 12.63
C VAL A 167 7.67 -23.85 14.08
N ASP A 168 8.88 -23.32 14.28
CA ASP A 168 9.44 -23.01 15.59
C ASP A 168 8.53 -22.04 16.35
N ARG A 169 7.95 -22.56 17.44
CA ARG A 169 6.89 -21.90 18.21
C ARG A 169 7.41 -20.73 19.03
N GLU A 170 8.68 -20.78 19.45
CA GLU A 170 9.34 -19.70 20.19
C GLU A 170 9.80 -18.61 19.23
N ALA A 171 10.33 -18.97 18.06
CA ALA A 171 10.70 -17.99 17.03
C ALA A 171 9.51 -17.12 16.58
N VAL A 172 8.33 -17.72 16.36
CA VAL A 172 7.11 -16.97 16.01
C VAL A 172 6.58 -16.11 17.17
N ALA A 173 6.71 -16.58 18.42
CA ALA A 173 6.34 -15.78 19.59
C ALA A 173 7.26 -14.56 19.76
N ASN A 174 8.52 -14.66 19.34
CA ASN A 174 9.47 -13.54 19.37
C ASN A 174 9.09 -12.41 18.41
N PHE A 175 8.45 -12.70 17.27
CA PHE A 175 7.84 -11.66 16.42
C PHE A 175 6.72 -10.87 17.14
N SER A 176 6.12 -11.46 18.18
CA SER A 176 5.06 -10.86 18.99
C SER A 176 5.53 -10.27 20.32
N GLN A 177 6.84 -10.24 20.62
CA GLN A 177 7.35 -9.81 21.93
C GLN A 177 7.09 -8.31 22.27
N GLY A 178 6.61 -7.50 21.32
CA GLY A 178 6.08 -6.16 21.59
C GLY A 178 4.61 -6.11 22.04
N SER A 179 3.88 -7.23 21.89
CA SER A 179 2.43 -7.33 22.06
C SER A 179 2.08 -8.11 23.32
N LYS A 180 1.72 -7.40 24.40
CA LYS A 180 0.90 -8.03 25.45
C LYS A 180 -0.51 -8.22 24.89
N PRO A 181 -1.07 -9.45 24.86
CA PRO A 181 -2.45 -9.63 24.44
C PRO A 181 -3.38 -8.93 25.44
N ALA A 182 -4.00 -7.85 25.01
CA ALA A 182 -5.08 -7.22 25.77
C ALA A 182 -6.37 -8.02 25.53
N GLY A 183 -6.60 -9.03 26.38
CA GLY A 183 -7.87 -9.76 26.44
C GLY A 183 -7.99 -10.98 25.52
N THR A 184 -9.15 -11.64 25.63
CA THR A 184 -9.47 -12.92 25.00
C THR A 184 -9.80 -12.83 23.51
N LEU A 185 -9.82 -11.63 22.93
CA LEU A 185 -10.00 -11.37 21.50
C LEU A 185 -8.96 -10.34 21.01
N THR A 186 -7.93 -10.84 20.32
CA THR A 186 -7.28 -10.22 19.15
C THR A 186 -6.77 -8.77 19.22
N GLY A 187 -6.19 -8.34 20.35
CA GLY A 187 -5.49 -7.04 20.45
C GLY A 187 -4.00 -7.06 20.07
N ILE A 188 -3.59 -7.62 18.93
CA ILE A 188 -2.17 -7.68 18.50
C ILE A 188 -1.75 -6.43 17.70
N ALA A 189 -2.71 -5.65 17.20
CA ALA A 189 -2.42 -4.48 16.38
C ALA A 189 -1.98 -3.27 17.21
N HIS A 190 -0.80 -2.73 16.92
CA HIS A 190 -0.28 -1.48 17.53
C HIS A 190 -0.64 -0.22 16.74
N TYR A 191 -1.75 -0.25 15.99
CA TYR A 191 -2.16 0.89 15.16
C TYR A 191 -2.87 1.96 16.00
N LEU A 192 -2.25 3.14 16.08
CA LEU A 192 -2.84 4.31 16.73
C LEU A 192 -3.69 5.10 15.72
N SER A 193 -5.00 4.86 15.72
CA SER A 193 -5.95 5.65 14.95
C SER A 193 -6.08 7.07 15.54
N THR A 194 -6.08 8.08 14.68
CA THR A 194 -6.28 9.48 15.06
C THR A 194 -7.24 10.14 14.10
N SER A 195 -7.95 11.18 14.52
CA SER A 195 -8.84 11.97 13.66
C SER A 195 -8.10 12.49 12.42
N LYS A 196 -6.83 12.92 12.59
CA LYS A 196 -5.98 13.36 11.48
C LYS A 196 -5.77 12.27 10.42
N LYS A 197 -5.51 11.02 10.83
CA LYS A 197 -5.36 9.89 9.88
C LYS A 197 -6.67 9.59 9.14
N ILE A 198 -7.80 9.65 9.83
CA ILE A 198 -9.12 9.47 9.20
C ILE A 198 -9.37 10.55 8.15
N VAL A 199 -9.14 11.82 8.48
CA VAL A 199 -9.31 12.94 7.54
C VAL A 199 -8.37 12.80 6.34
N GLN A 200 -7.12 12.40 6.55
CA GLN A 200 -6.16 12.16 5.46
C GLN A 200 -6.58 11.06 4.48
N PHE A 201 -7.36 10.07 4.94
CA PHE A 201 -7.83 8.95 4.14
C PHE A 201 -9.27 9.13 3.62
N SER A 202 -10.04 10.05 4.18
CA SER A 202 -11.38 10.38 3.71
C SER A 202 -11.34 11.18 2.41
N SER A 203 -12.43 11.15 1.63
CA SER A 203 -12.65 12.08 0.51
C SER A 203 -13.22 13.42 0.98
N GLY A 204 -13.80 13.47 2.19
CA GLY A 204 -14.48 14.66 2.71
C GLY A 204 -15.74 15.07 1.93
N ARG A 205 -16.20 14.26 0.97
CA ARG A 205 -17.40 14.53 0.17
C ARG A 205 -18.63 14.00 0.89
N GLU A 206 -19.69 14.80 0.90
CA GLU A 206 -21.03 14.40 1.34
C GLU A 206 -21.92 14.03 0.13
N PRO A 207 -22.94 13.16 0.32
CA PRO A 207 -23.92 12.88 -0.73
C PRO A 207 -24.72 14.14 -1.05
N ARG A 208 -24.87 14.46 -2.35
CA ARG A 208 -25.65 15.62 -2.79
C ARG A 208 -27.13 15.28 -2.86
N PRO A 209 -28.04 16.28 -2.80
CA PRO A 209 -29.46 16.05 -3.07
C PRO A 209 -29.64 15.37 -4.44
N GLY A 210 -30.26 14.19 -4.44
CA GLY A 210 -30.50 13.40 -5.64
C GLY A 210 -29.45 12.31 -5.96
N ASP A 211 -28.30 12.29 -5.28
CA ASP A 211 -27.33 11.19 -5.41
C ASP A 211 -27.99 9.88 -4.90
N ARG A 212 -27.92 8.79 -5.69
CA ARG A 212 -28.34 7.47 -5.23
C ARG A 212 -27.28 6.89 -4.31
N VAL A 213 -27.61 6.79 -3.02
CA VAL A 213 -26.71 6.22 -2.00
C VAL A 213 -26.80 4.69 -2.03
N VAL A 214 -25.65 4.04 -2.16
CA VAL A 214 -25.48 2.59 -2.07
C VAL A 214 -24.73 2.29 -0.78
N TYR A 215 -25.26 1.38 0.05
CA TYR A 215 -24.61 0.94 1.28
C TYR A 215 -24.13 -0.50 1.12
N VAL A 216 -22.90 -0.77 1.54
CA VAL A 216 -22.35 -2.12 1.61
C VAL A 216 -21.81 -2.39 3.02
N ASP A 217 -22.05 -3.59 3.53
CA ASP A 217 -21.49 -4.03 4.80
C ASP A 217 -20.70 -5.33 4.66
N GLY A 218 -19.80 -5.56 5.61
CA GLY A 218 -18.92 -6.71 5.64
C GLY A 218 -17.79 -6.52 6.64
N ALA A 219 -17.01 -7.59 6.85
CA ALA A 219 -15.83 -7.50 7.70
C ALA A 219 -14.74 -6.60 7.08
N PHE A 220 -14.56 -6.70 5.76
CA PHE A 220 -13.47 -6.06 5.02
C PHE A 220 -12.08 -6.29 5.66
N ASP A 221 -11.93 -7.43 6.33
CA ASP A 221 -10.66 -7.86 6.91
C ASP A 221 -9.69 -8.27 5.79
N LEU A 222 -8.41 -7.90 5.95
CA LEU A 222 -7.38 -8.00 4.91
C LEU A 222 -7.90 -7.55 3.53
N PHE A 223 -8.33 -6.29 3.45
CA PHE A 223 -8.88 -5.70 2.22
C PHE A 223 -8.05 -6.07 0.96
N HIS A 224 -8.70 -6.68 -0.03
CA HIS A 224 -8.04 -7.40 -1.14
C HIS A 224 -8.81 -7.23 -2.47
N THR A 225 -8.28 -7.78 -3.56
CA THR A 225 -8.83 -7.66 -4.94
C THR A 225 -10.30 -8.08 -5.05
N GLY A 226 -10.71 -9.15 -4.36
CA GLY A 226 -12.14 -9.53 -4.27
C GLY A 226 -13.05 -8.43 -3.68
N HIS A 227 -12.62 -7.75 -2.61
CA HIS A 227 -13.37 -6.61 -2.05
C HIS A 227 -13.39 -5.42 -3.02
N ILE A 228 -12.27 -5.15 -3.69
CA ILE A 228 -12.16 -4.10 -4.72
C ILE A 228 -13.18 -4.33 -5.83
N GLU A 229 -13.26 -5.53 -6.40
CA GLU A 229 -14.19 -5.85 -7.47
C GLU A 229 -15.66 -5.79 -7.00
N PHE A 230 -15.94 -6.27 -5.79
CA PHE A 230 -17.25 -6.15 -5.17
C PHE A 230 -17.70 -4.68 -5.04
N ILE A 231 -16.83 -3.84 -4.46
CA ILE A 231 -17.08 -2.40 -4.29
C ILE A 231 -17.20 -1.68 -5.63
N ARG A 232 -16.39 -2.06 -6.63
CA ARG A 232 -16.47 -1.50 -7.98
C ARG A 232 -17.85 -1.72 -8.59
N ARG A 233 -18.38 -2.95 -8.50
CA ARG A 233 -19.74 -3.28 -8.97
C ARG A 233 -20.82 -2.59 -8.15
N ALA A 234 -20.66 -2.51 -6.83
CA ALA A 234 -21.61 -1.80 -5.97
C ALA A 234 -21.69 -0.31 -6.34
N ARG A 235 -20.55 0.32 -6.65
CA ARG A 235 -20.47 1.70 -7.11
C ARG A 235 -21.19 1.94 -8.44
N GLU A 236 -21.29 0.95 -9.32
CA GLU A 236 -22.07 1.08 -10.57
C GLU A 236 -23.58 1.22 -10.31
N LEU A 237 -24.06 0.89 -9.11
CA LEU A 237 -25.48 0.94 -8.76
C LEU A 237 -25.94 2.31 -8.24
N GLY A 238 -25.05 3.28 -8.03
CA GLY A 238 -25.41 4.62 -7.56
C GLY A 238 -24.26 5.64 -7.59
N ASP A 239 -24.50 6.81 -7.01
CA ASP A 239 -23.60 7.97 -7.14
C ASP A 239 -22.69 8.16 -5.92
N TYR A 240 -23.08 7.55 -4.78
CA TYR A 240 -22.37 7.66 -3.51
C TYR A 240 -22.37 6.30 -2.80
N LEU A 241 -21.19 5.75 -2.53
CA LEU A 241 -21.03 4.48 -1.82
C LEU A 241 -20.67 4.73 -0.35
N LEU A 242 -21.39 4.06 0.56
CA LEU A 242 -21.13 3.98 1.99
C LEU A 242 -20.65 2.58 2.36
#